data_AF-A0A7X7GNS4-F1
#
_entry.id   AF-A0A7X7GNS4-F1
#
_cell.length_a   1.000
_cell.length_b   1.000
_cell.length_c   1.000
_cell.angle_alpha   90.00
_cell.angle_beta   90.00
_cell.angle_gamma   90.00
#
_symmetry.space_group_name_H-M   'P 1'
#
loop_
_entity.id
_entity.type
_entity.pdbx_description
1 polymer ?
#
loop_
_entity_poly.entity_id
_entity_poly.type
_entity_poly.pdbx_seq_one_letter_code
_entity_poly.pdbx_strand_id
1 'polypeptide(L)'
;MSAQTLPLRLAACSVSAFLSLIFSAWCVCNAAARDAASASAPNRAEQLTLYVSTAGNDSWSGLLADPNAEATDGPLATVQKARDKLRETKATGGLTRPASVVLRGGVYPQTEPIVFTAADSGTKACPITYQAYPGEEPVISGGRVIRGWEPDDSAQSRTRCGGKLWRAAVPAAKTGGKWGFNQLFVDGGRRVRARVPNKGSFLRTDGPVSKDNPRAFYFHEGDVKEWNNLREVIFVVYHSWETSIHHVRSVDTEAGVVELHEPAPWGMGRWERQQRYYVENVFEELDEPGEWYLDRATGTLYYYPLPGETMADVEVIAPSVTSTLVSFLGDSAKDEAVEHLHFRGVSLLHTNANLTRVRNPGQGEIYQPGLIQAAG
;
A
#
# COMPACT_ATOMS: atom_id res chain seq x y z
N MET A 1 59.25 10.00 -15.94
CA MET A 1 58.39 10.51 -17.04
C MET A 1 57.03 10.84 -16.44
N SER A 2 56.95 11.99 -15.78
CA SER A 2 56.23 13.18 -16.24
C SER A 2 54.71 13.02 -16.23
N ALA A 3 54.12 13.43 -15.10
CA ALA A 3 52.71 13.75 -14.96
C ALA A 3 52.36 14.99 -15.80
N GLN A 4 51.13 15.05 -16.33
CA GLN A 4 50.48 16.30 -16.72
C GLN A 4 49.03 16.31 -16.24
N THR A 5 48.83 17.04 -15.15
CA THR A 5 47.57 17.62 -14.69
C THR A 5 47.37 18.97 -15.39
N LEU A 6 46.17 19.25 -15.89
CA LEU A 6 45.75 20.59 -16.33
C LEU A 6 44.45 20.99 -15.61
N PRO A 7 44.40 22.17 -14.95
CA PRO A 7 43.20 22.64 -14.26
C PRO A 7 42.37 23.58 -15.15
N LEU A 8 41.04 23.46 -15.11
CA LEU A 8 40.12 24.47 -15.64
C LEU A 8 39.81 25.51 -14.55
N ARG A 9 40.15 26.78 -14.82
CA ARG A 9 39.90 27.93 -13.94
C ARG A 9 38.49 28.49 -14.16
N LEU A 10 37.89 28.95 -13.05
CA LEU A 10 36.72 29.82 -12.99
C LEU A 10 36.92 31.13 -13.78
N ALA A 11 35.83 31.64 -14.36
CA ALA A 11 35.64 33.06 -14.62
C ALA A 11 34.26 33.49 -14.10
N ALA A 12 34.27 34.26 -13.01
CA ALA A 12 33.14 35.04 -12.54
C ALA A 12 33.14 36.38 -13.28
N CYS A 13 31.98 36.82 -13.77
CA CYS A 13 31.77 38.20 -14.19
C CYS A 13 30.54 38.74 -13.45
N SER A 14 30.80 39.60 -12.48
CA SER A 14 29.86 40.55 -11.91
C SER A 14 29.96 41.87 -12.69
N VAL A 15 28.88 42.67 -12.68
CA VAL A 15 28.86 44.13 -12.44
C VAL A 15 27.65 44.83 -13.11
N SER A 16 26.85 45.43 -12.24
CA SER A 16 26.09 46.70 -12.30
C SER A 16 24.82 46.90 -13.13
N ALA A 17 23.75 47.07 -12.34
CA ALA A 17 22.64 48.03 -12.42
C ALA A 17 22.86 49.33 -13.20
N PHE A 18 21.79 49.86 -13.83
CA PHE A 18 21.44 51.29 -13.80
C PHE A 18 19.96 51.56 -14.19
N LEU A 19 19.33 52.37 -13.32
CA LEU A 19 18.17 53.28 -13.37
C LEU A 19 16.98 53.19 -14.37
N SER A 20 15.83 53.41 -13.73
CA SER A 20 14.53 53.94 -14.16
C SER A 20 14.54 55.11 -15.16
N LEU A 21 13.49 55.18 -15.99
CA LEU A 21 12.86 56.45 -16.38
C LEU A 21 11.39 56.27 -16.78
N ILE A 22 10.58 57.13 -16.18
CA ILE A 22 9.14 57.35 -16.31
C ILE A 22 8.85 58.05 -17.64
N PHE A 23 7.79 57.67 -18.36
CA PHE A 23 7.05 58.63 -19.19
C PHE A 23 5.54 58.34 -19.16
N SER A 24 4.83 59.43 -18.92
CA SER A 24 3.41 59.59 -18.64
C SER A 24 2.53 59.64 -19.89
N ALA A 25 1.30 59.12 -19.72
CA ALA A 25 0.00 59.60 -20.21
C ALA A 25 -0.19 60.00 -21.68
N TRP A 26 -1.29 59.54 -22.28
CA TRP A 26 -2.33 60.43 -22.83
C TRP A 26 -3.67 59.67 -22.94
N CYS A 27 -4.69 60.25 -22.31
CA CYS A 27 -6.10 59.90 -22.43
C CYS A 27 -6.66 60.48 -23.73
N VAL A 28 -7.52 59.73 -24.43
CA VAL A 28 -8.67 60.31 -25.14
C VAL A 28 -9.89 59.44 -24.86
N CYS A 29 -10.89 60.07 -24.25
CA CYS A 29 -12.22 59.53 -24.00
C CYS A 29 -12.95 59.25 -25.31
N ASN A 30 -13.73 58.17 -25.36
CA ASN A 30 -14.94 58.15 -26.18
C ASN A 30 -16.04 57.42 -25.42
N ALA A 31 -17.00 58.20 -24.93
CA ALA A 31 -18.23 57.73 -24.35
C ALA A 31 -19.26 57.57 -25.48
N ALA A 32 -19.81 56.37 -25.62
CA ALA A 32 -21.08 56.15 -26.31
C ALA A 32 -21.90 55.16 -25.50
N ALA A 33 -22.96 55.68 -24.89
CA ALA A 33 -23.94 54.91 -24.15
C ALA A 33 -24.70 53.95 -25.08
N ARG A 34 -24.90 52.72 -24.63
CA ARG A 34 -25.99 51.85 -25.03
C ARG A 34 -26.50 51.11 -23.80
N ASP A 35 -27.67 51.51 -23.33
CA ASP A 35 -28.54 50.68 -22.50
C ASP A 35 -28.93 49.43 -23.28
N ALA A 36 -28.78 48.25 -22.67
CA ALA A 36 -29.76 47.16 -22.77
C ALA A 36 -29.32 45.95 -21.91
N ALA A 37 -30.22 45.62 -20.98
CA ALA A 37 -30.48 44.30 -20.43
C ALA A 37 -29.35 43.61 -19.64
N SER A 38 -29.51 43.60 -18.32
CA SER A 38 -29.04 42.51 -17.48
C SER A 38 -29.72 41.20 -17.92
N ALA A 39 -29.10 40.50 -18.86
CA ALA A 39 -29.36 39.08 -19.05
C ALA A 39 -28.70 38.37 -17.87
N SER A 40 -29.46 38.17 -16.78
CA SER A 40 -29.14 37.12 -15.83
C SER A 40 -29.06 35.82 -16.63
N ALA A 41 -27.84 35.30 -16.82
CA ALA A 41 -27.65 33.98 -17.39
C ALA A 41 -28.53 33.00 -16.59
N PRO A 42 -29.31 32.12 -17.24
CA PRO A 42 -30.09 31.13 -16.51
C PRO A 42 -29.14 30.33 -15.64
N ASN A 43 -29.44 30.27 -14.34
CA ASN A 43 -28.68 29.58 -13.32
C ASN A 43 -28.39 28.15 -13.83
N ARG A 44 -27.17 27.92 -14.31
CA ARG A 44 -26.73 26.66 -14.90
C ARG A 44 -26.53 25.72 -13.72
N ALA A 45 -27.62 25.08 -13.27
CA ALA A 45 -27.61 24.21 -12.10
C ALA A 45 -26.34 23.34 -12.12
N GLU A 46 -25.47 23.61 -11.14
CA GLU A 46 -24.09 23.16 -11.12
C GLU A 46 -24.01 21.63 -11.11
N GLN A 47 -22.90 21.10 -11.63
CA GLN A 47 -22.57 19.69 -11.53
C GLN A 47 -22.62 19.25 -10.07
N LEU A 48 -23.34 18.15 -9.74
CA LEU A 48 -23.37 17.64 -8.37
C LEU A 48 -21.95 17.25 -7.96
N THR A 49 -21.43 17.92 -6.93
CA THR A 49 -20.10 17.67 -6.37
C THR A 49 -20.25 17.34 -4.90
N LEU A 50 -19.82 16.15 -4.51
CA LEU A 50 -19.68 15.74 -3.12
C LEU A 50 -18.21 15.78 -2.73
N TYR A 51 -17.89 16.31 -1.57
CA TYR A 51 -16.56 16.33 -1.00
C TYR A 51 -16.45 15.29 0.10
N VAL A 52 -15.30 14.62 0.16
CA VAL A 52 -14.95 13.65 1.20
C VAL A 52 -13.64 14.10 1.85
N SER A 53 -13.57 14.10 3.18
CA SER A 53 -12.39 14.54 3.93
C SER A 53 -12.20 13.71 5.19
N THR A 54 -10.96 13.54 5.64
CA THR A 54 -10.63 12.92 6.93
C THR A 54 -11.12 13.75 8.13
N ALA A 55 -11.41 15.04 7.93
CA ALA A 55 -12.07 15.92 8.90
C ALA A 55 -13.60 16.03 8.67
N GLY A 56 -14.15 15.23 7.76
CA GLY A 56 -15.57 15.24 7.41
C GLY A 56 -16.45 14.50 8.41
N ASN A 57 -17.77 14.54 8.14
CA ASN A 57 -18.78 13.86 8.92
C ASN A 57 -19.88 13.31 8.00
N ASP A 58 -20.20 12.02 8.13
CA ASP A 58 -21.19 11.34 7.26
C ASP A 58 -22.64 11.77 7.49
N SER A 59 -22.91 12.58 8.52
CA SER A 59 -24.19 13.27 8.72
C SER A 59 -24.31 14.59 7.96
N TRP A 60 -23.21 15.13 7.43
CA TRP A 60 -23.21 16.38 6.66
C TRP A 60 -23.71 16.21 5.23
N SER A 61 -23.94 17.35 4.57
CA SER A 61 -24.40 17.39 3.19
C SER A 61 -23.36 16.84 2.22
N GLY A 62 -22.08 17.05 2.49
CA GLY A 62 -21.00 16.75 1.54
C GLY A 62 -20.87 17.80 0.44
N LEU A 63 -21.66 18.87 0.43
CA LEU A 63 -21.66 19.87 -0.64
C LEU A 63 -20.60 20.95 -0.46
N LEU A 64 -19.97 21.01 0.71
CA LEU A 64 -18.90 21.95 1.04
C LEU A 64 -17.56 21.21 1.11
N ALA A 65 -16.52 21.81 0.53
CA ALA A 65 -15.17 21.25 0.53
C ALA A 65 -14.52 21.26 1.93
N ASP A 66 -14.95 22.18 2.78
CA ASP A 66 -14.49 22.41 4.14
C ASP A 66 -15.72 22.53 5.07
N PRO A 67 -15.58 22.21 6.37
CA PRO A 67 -16.63 22.47 7.34
C PRO A 67 -17.05 23.95 7.33
N ASN A 68 -18.35 24.23 7.48
CA ASN A 68 -18.81 25.59 7.74
C ASN A 68 -18.36 26.07 9.13
N ALA A 69 -18.46 27.38 9.39
CA ALA A 69 -17.95 27.98 10.62
C ALA A 69 -18.56 27.37 11.89
N GLU A 70 -19.82 26.91 11.80
CA GLU A 70 -20.56 26.31 12.90
C GLU A 70 -20.33 24.80 13.03
N ALA A 71 -19.56 24.18 12.14
CA ALA A 71 -19.37 22.72 12.03
C ALA A 71 -20.69 21.93 11.98
N THR A 72 -21.72 22.51 11.37
CA THR A 72 -23.04 21.90 11.16
C THR A 72 -23.17 21.28 9.77
N ASP A 73 -22.30 21.66 8.84
CA ASP A 73 -22.21 21.09 7.49
C ASP A 73 -20.76 21.11 6.99
N GLY A 74 -20.45 20.34 5.95
CA GLY A 74 -19.10 20.14 5.46
C GLY A 74 -18.95 18.93 4.53
N PRO A 75 -17.72 18.44 4.31
CA PRO A 75 -17.45 17.23 3.54
C PRO A 75 -17.90 15.96 4.28
N LEU A 76 -18.24 14.90 3.54
CA LEU A 76 -18.49 13.58 4.11
C LEU A 76 -17.19 12.98 4.68
N ALA A 77 -17.30 12.05 5.63
CA ALA A 77 -16.13 11.38 6.20
C ALA A 77 -15.67 10.19 5.33
N THR A 78 -16.61 9.51 4.67
CA THR A 78 -16.33 8.25 3.96
C THR A 78 -16.71 8.27 2.49
N VAL A 79 -15.95 7.51 1.68
CA VAL A 79 -16.23 7.30 0.25
C VAL A 79 -17.55 6.53 0.08
N GLN A 80 -17.85 5.59 0.98
CA GLN A 80 -19.10 4.84 1.02
C GLN A 80 -20.30 5.78 1.17
N LYS A 81 -20.23 6.75 2.08
CA LYS A 81 -21.34 7.67 2.27
C LYS A 81 -21.57 8.55 1.04
N ALA A 82 -20.51 8.98 0.36
CA ALA A 82 -20.62 9.71 -0.90
C ALA A 82 -21.30 8.87 -1.99
N ARG A 83 -20.91 7.59 -2.12
CA ARG A 83 -21.58 6.62 -3.00
C ARG A 83 -23.06 6.49 -2.65
N ASP A 84 -23.38 6.27 -1.38
CA ASP A 84 -24.77 6.05 -0.93
C ASP A 84 -25.63 7.30 -1.18
N LYS A 85 -25.08 8.50 -0.99
CA LYS A 85 -25.78 9.75 -1.31
C LYS A 85 -26.03 9.94 -2.81
N LEU A 86 -25.11 9.50 -3.66
CA LEU A 86 -25.34 9.46 -5.10
C LEU A 86 -26.44 8.46 -5.47
N ARG A 87 -26.49 7.28 -4.83
CA ARG A 87 -27.58 6.31 -5.02
C ARG A 87 -28.92 6.91 -4.64
N GLU A 88 -29.02 7.53 -3.47
CA GLU A 88 -30.23 8.21 -2.98
C GLU A 88 -30.67 9.31 -3.97
N THR A 89 -29.74 10.15 -4.42
CA THR A 89 -30.02 11.20 -5.40
C THR A 89 -30.57 10.63 -6.69
N LYS A 90 -29.92 9.58 -7.23
CA LYS A 90 -30.37 8.90 -8.45
C LYS A 90 -31.75 8.26 -8.32
N ALA A 91 -32.10 7.72 -7.15
CA ALA A 91 -33.41 7.10 -6.92
C ALA A 91 -34.58 8.11 -7.02
N THR A 92 -34.32 9.41 -6.82
CA THR A 92 -35.35 10.47 -6.83
C THR A 92 -35.58 11.14 -8.19
N GLY A 93 -34.85 10.74 -9.24
CA GLY A 93 -35.01 11.32 -10.58
C GLY A 93 -33.84 11.16 -11.54
N GLY A 94 -32.82 10.36 -11.17
CA GLY A 94 -31.60 10.18 -11.94
C GLY A 94 -30.66 11.38 -11.93
N LEU A 95 -29.51 11.25 -12.59
CA LEU A 95 -28.57 12.35 -12.82
C LEU A 95 -28.87 13.02 -14.18
N THR A 96 -29.07 14.33 -14.18
CA THR A 96 -29.27 15.13 -15.41
C THR A 96 -27.96 15.75 -15.93
N ARG A 97 -26.88 15.66 -15.14
CA ARG A 97 -25.52 16.10 -15.45
C ARG A 97 -24.52 15.10 -14.84
N PRO A 98 -23.24 15.11 -15.26
CA PRO A 98 -22.19 14.36 -14.57
C PRO A 98 -22.16 14.65 -13.07
N ALA A 99 -21.61 13.74 -12.27
CA ALA A 99 -21.40 13.95 -10.84
C ALA A 99 -19.94 13.69 -10.46
N SER A 100 -19.45 14.38 -9.44
CA SER A 100 -18.09 14.22 -8.91
C SER A 100 -18.10 13.94 -7.42
N VAL A 101 -17.23 13.04 -7.00
CA VAL A 101 -16.85 12.84 -5.60
C VAL A 101 -15.39 13.25 -5.48
N VAL A 102 -15.12 14.34 -4.76
CA VAL A 102 -13.79 14.95 -4.62
C VAL A 102 -13.23 14.63 -3.25
N LEU A 103 -12.18 13.82 -3.22
CA LEU A 103 -11.52 13.37 -1.99
C LEU A 103 -10.39 14.33 -1.64
N ARG A 104 -10.45 14.92 -0.44
CA ARG A 104 -9.33 15.67 0.15
C ARG A 104 -8.17 14.73 0.48
N GLY A 105 -6.97 15.28 0.58
CA GLY A 105 -5.75 14.58 0.96
C GLY A 105 -5.89 13.95 2.34
N GLY A 106 -5.31 12.76 2.48
CA GLY A 106 -5.39 11.98 3.70
C GLY A 106 -5.62 10.50 3.44
N VAL A 107 -5.60 9.73 4.52
CA VAL A 107 -5.76 8.27 4.49
C VAL A 107 -7.18 7.92 4.94
N TYR A 108 -7.91 7.22 4.07
CA TYR A 108 -9.27 6.73 4.28
C TYR A 108 -9.22 5.23 4.57
N PRO A 109 -9.15 4.82 5.86
CA PRO A 109 -9.01 3.43 6.24
C PRO A 109 -10.27 2.64 5.87
N GLN A 110 -10.07 1.42 5.38
CA GLN A 110 -11.09 0.47 4.99
C GLN A 110 -10.88 -0.83 5.74
N THR A 111 -11.95 -1.35 6.32
CA THR A 111 -12.00 -2.70 6.92
C THR A 111 -12.66 -3.72 6.01
N GLU A 112 -13.35 -3.25 4.97
CA GLU A 112 -14.07 -4.04 3.98
C GLU A 112 -14.04 -3.34 2.61
N PRO A 113 -14.32 -4.05 1.50
CA PRO A 113 -14.35 -3.45 0.18
C PRO A 113 -15.46 -2.39 0.05
N ILE A 114 -15.17 -1.30 -0.64
CA ILE A 114 -16.17 -0.36 -1.15
C ILE A 114 -16.86 -1.03 -2.34
N VAL A 115 -18.11 -1.43 -2.14
CA VAL A 115 -18.91 -2.15 -3.14
C VAL A 115 -19.71 -1.19 -4.02
N PHE A 116 -19.46 -1.23 -5.32
CA PHE A 116 -20.26 -0.57 -6.35
C PHE A 116 -21.14 -1.61 -7.04
N THR A 117 -22.42 -1.30 -7.24
CA THR A 117 -23.38 -2.14 -7.98
C THR A 117 -23.96 -1.35 -9.15
N ALA A 118 -24.87 -1.94 -9.94
CA ALA A 118 -25.57 -1.23 -11.02
C ALA A 118 -26.29 0.05 -10.52
N ALA A 119 -26.69 0.09 -9.23
CA ALA A 119 -27.26 1.28 -8.61
C ALA A 119 -26.29 2.48 -8.58
N ASP A 120 -24.98 2.25 -8.75
CA ASP A 120 -23.96 3.28 -8.78
C ASP A 120 -23.58 3.74 -10.19
N SER A 121 -24.03 3.04 -11.23
CA SER A 121 -23.62 3.33 -12.61
C SER A 121 -23.93 4.77 -13.03
N GLY A 122 -23.01 5.42 -13.72
CA GLY A 122 -23.32 6.63 -14.47
C GLY A 122 -24.04 6.29 -15.77
N THR A 123 -24.16 7.29 -16.65
CA THR A 123 -24.43 7.05 -18.08
C THR A 123 -23.34 7.71 -18.90
N LYS A 124 -23.28 7.42 -20.20
CA LYS A 124 -22.37 8.13 -21.12
C LYS A 124 -22.53 9.65 -21.05
N ALA A 125 -23.75 10.15 -20.84
CA ALA A 125 -24.03 11.59 -20.72
C ALA A 125 -23.78 12.14 -19.30
N CYS A 126 -23.99 11.30 -18.28
CA CYS A 126 -23.87 11.65 -16.87
C CYS A 126 -22.95 10.65 -16.13
N PRO A 127 -21.63 10.62 -16.44
CA PRO A 127 -20.69 9.76 -15.73
C PRO A 127 -20.49 10.23 -14.30
N ILE A 128 -20.01 9.34 -13.43
CA ILE A 128 -19.65 9.67 -12.05
C ILE A 128 -18.14 9.52 -11.88
N THR A 129 -17.49 10.56 -11.35
CA THR A 129 -16.03 10.59 -11.18
C THR A 129 -15.64 10.73 -9.72
N TYR A 130 -14.95 9.74 -9.18
CA TYR A 130 -14.23 9.80 -7.91
C TYR A 130 -12.83 10.33 -8.18
N GLN A 131 -12.47 11.46 -7.59
CA GLN A 131 -11.21 12.12 -7.90
C GLN A 131 -10.56 12.77 -6.70
N ALA A 132 -9.25 12.93 -6.75
CA ALA A 132 -8.55 13.78 -5.81
C ALA A 132 -8.98 15.25 -5.91
N TYR A 133 -8.96 15.93 -4.77
CA TYR A 133 -8.96 17.39 -4.72
C TYR A 133 -7.68 17.91 -5.41
N PRO A 134 -7.75 19.01 -6.18
CA PRO A 134 -6.60 19.51 -6.93
C PRO A 134 -5.36 19.70 -6.05
N GLY A 135 -4.26 19.04 -6.42
CA GLY A 135 -2.97 19.13 -5.71
C GLY A 135 -2.86 18.27 -4.45
N GLU A 136 -3.89 17.49 -4.11
CA GLU A 136 -3.90 16.60 -2.94
C GLU A 136 -3.83 15.12 -3.37
N GLU A 137 -3.35 14.24 -2.48
CA GLU A 137 -3.13 12.82 -2.75
C GLU A 137 -3.92 11.93 -1.77
N PRO A 138 -5.22 11.68 -2.02
CA PRO A 138 -6.03 10.81 -1.17
C PRO A 138 -5.64 9.33 -1.32
N VAL A 139 -5.57 8.63 -0.19
CA VAL A 139 -5.26 7.19 -0.12
C VAL A 139 -6.44 6.44 0.48
N ILE A 140 -7.08 5.56 -0.28
CA ILE A 140 -7.98 4.54 0.26
C ILE A 140 -7.10 3.38 0.75
N SER A 141 -7.09 3.11 2.04
CA SER A 141 -6.13 2.19 2.65
C SER A 141 -6.79 0.98 3.30
N GLY A 142 -6.31 -0.22 3.00
CA GLY A 142 -6.65 -1.44 3.75
C GLY A 142 -5.84 -1.64 5.04
N GLY A 143 -5.00 -0.66 5.40
CA GLY A 143 -4.05 -0.76 6.49
C GLY A 143 -4.57 -0.22 7.82
N ARG A 144 -3.92 -0.64 8.91
CA ARG A 144 -4.10 -0.08 10.25
C ARG A 144 -2.78 0.47 10.74
N VAL A 145 -2.82 1.67 11.31
CA VAL A 145 -1.67 2.28 11.98
C VAL A 145 -1.36 1.50 13.26
N ILE A 146 -0.08 1.17 13.45
CA ILE A 146 0.45 0.54 14.66
C ILE A 146 1.07 1.63 15.53
N ARG A 147 0.66 1.66 16.79
CA ARG A 147 1.08 2.65 17.79
C ARG A 147 1.68 1.96 19.00
N GLY A 148 2.17 2.75 19.96
CA GLY A 148 2.71 2.23 21.22
C GLY A 148 4.09 1.59 21.04
N TRP A 149 4.91 2.19 20.17
CA TRP A 149 6.29 1.78 19.98
C TRP A 149 7.15 2.18 21.17
N GLU A 150 7.93 1.24 21.67
CA GLU A 150 8.92 1.44 22.73
C GLU A 150 10.28 0.86 22.32
N PRO A 151 11.40 1.40 22.83
CA PRO A 151 12.71 0.79 22.62
C PRO A 151 12.73 -0.64 23.17
N ASP A 152 13.36 -1.54 22.43
CA ASP A 152 13.63 -2.90 22.89
C ASP A 152 15.07 -3.01 23.40
N ASP A 153 15.24 -3.53 24.61
CA ASP A 153 16.53 -3.69 25.29
C ASP A 153 16.97 -5.16 25.38
N SER A 154 16.43 -6.02 24.51
CA SER A 154 16.80 -7.43 24.47
C SER A 154 18.26 -7.65 24.06
N ALA A 155 18.73 -8.89 24.22
CA ALA A 155 20.03 -9.29 23.68
C ALA A 155 20.10 -9.09 22.16
N GLN A 156 19.04 -9.45 21.42
CA GLN A 156 18.96 -9.26 19.96
C GLN A 156 19.16 -7.79 19.59
N SER A 157 18.49 -6.88 20.29
CA SER A 157 18.63 -5.44 20.08
C SER A 157 20.10 -5.03 20.20
N ARG A 158 20.77 -5.39 21.29
CA ARG A 158 22.17 -5.02 21.56
C ARG A 158 23.18 -5.65 20.61
N THR A 159 23.01 -6.94 20.28
CA THR A 159 24.04 -7.70 19.56
C THR A 159 23.89 -7.71 18.05
N ARG A 160 22.65 -7.54 17.54
CA ARG A 160 22.34 -7.62 16.10
C ARG A 160 21.81 -6.31 15.53
N CYS A 161 21.11 -5.52 16.34
CA CYS A 161 20.50 -4.25 15.89
C CYS A 161 21.18 -2.98 16.47
N GLY A 162 22.38 -3.11 17.05
CA GLY A 162 23.14 -1.98 17.59
C GLY A 162 22.44 -1.18 18.70
N GLY A 163 21.52 -1.81 19.43
CA GLY A 163 20.69 -1.20 20.48
C GLY A 163 19.54 -0.34 19.95
N LYS A 164 19.18 -0.47 18.67
CA LYS A 164 18.18 0.37 17.98
C LYS A 164 16.90 -0.36 17.62
N LEU A 165 16.65 -1.54 18.19
CA LEU A 165 15.42 -2.26 17.95
C LEU A 165 14.26 -1.61 18.70
N TRP A 166 13.10 -1.56 18.07
CA TRP A 166 11.85 -1.09 18.67
C TRP A 166 10.80 -2.19 18.63
N ARG A 167 9.86 -2.15 19.57
CA ARG A 167 8.74 -3.08 19.60
C ARG A 167 7.41 -2.38 19.91
N ALA A 168 6.32 -3.01 19.48
CA ALA A 168 4.96 -2.61 19.81
C ALA A 168 4.08 -3.82 20.09
N ALA A 169 3.17 -3.69 21.06
CA ALA A 169 2.18 -4.71 21.33
C ALA A 169 1.07 -4.69 20.27
N VAL A 170 0.84 -5.84 19.62
CA VAL A 170 -0.24 -6.07 18.65
C VAL A 170 -1.03 -7.33 19.03
N PRO A 171 -1.80 -7.31 20.14
CA PRO A 171 -2.45 -8.52 20.67
C PRO A 171 -3.40 -9.21 19.67
N ALA A 172 -4.04 -8.43 18.80
CA ALA A 172 -4.92 -8.96 17.76
C ALA A 172 -4.18 -9.80 16.69
N ALA A 173 -2.85 -9.67 16.60
CA ALA A 173 -2.00 -10.39 15.67
C ALA A 173 -1.31 -11.64 16.25
N LYS A 174 -1.54 -11.91 17.54
CA LYS A 174 -1.15 -13.17 18.20
C LYS A 174 -1.79 -14.38 17.49
N THR A 175 -1.18 -15.55 17.60
CA THR A 175 -1.75 -16.84 17.16
C THR A 175 -3.13 -17.05 17.79
N GLY A 176 -4.13 -17.37 16.94
CA GLY A 176 -5.55 -17.41 17.31
C GLY A 176 -6.26 -16.05 17.26
N GLY A 177 -5.53 -14.96 17.07
CA GLY A 177 -6.06 -13.61 16.86
C GLY A 177 -6.68 -13.42 15.48
N LYS A 178 -7.40 -12.30 15.32
CA LYS A 178 -8.17 -11.98 14.09
C LYS A 178 -7.38 -11.18 13.06
N TRP A 179 -6.13 -10.79 13.35
CA TRP A 179 -5.35 -9.91 12.49
C TRP A 179 -4.05 -10.57 12.02
N GLY A 180 -4.07 -11.20 10.85
CA GLY A 180 -2.86 -11.72 10.20
C GLY A 180 -2.38 -10.77 9.11
N PHE A 181 -1.12 -10.34 9.17
CA PHE A 181 -0.50 -9.53 8.13
C PHE A 181 0.88 -10.03 7.76
N ASN A 182 1.24 -9.82 6.50
CA ASN A 182 2.49 -10.33 5.94
C ASN A 182 3.45 -9.23 5.47
N GLN A 183 3.08 -7.97 5.68
CA GLN A 183 3.76 -6.80 5.16
C GLN A 183 3.70 -5.70 6.22
N LEU A 184 4.71 -4.85 6.22
CA LEU A 184 4.80 -3.66 7.05
C LEU A 184 5.23 -2.49 6.17
N PHE A 185 4.65 -1.33 6.40
CA PHE A 185 4.97 -0.07 5.71
C PHE A 185 5.36 0.97 6.75
N VAL A 186 6.42 1.73 6.48
CA VAL A 186 6.86 2.85 7.31
C VAL A 186 7.06 4.05 6.40
N ASP A 187 6.32 5.13 6.66
CA ASP A 187 6.22 6.34 5.82
C ASP A 187 6.03 6.02 4.32
N GLY A 188 5.05 5.16 4.04
CA GLY A 188 4.70 4.71 2.68
C GLY A 188 5.65 3.69 2.05
N GLY A 189 6.85 3.49 2.60
CA GLY A 189 7.81 2.50 2.13
C GLY A 189 7.57 1.11 2.72
N ARG A 190 7.52 0.07 1.88
CA ARG A 190 7.44 -1.32 2.35
C ARG A 190 8.75 -1.74 3.03
N ARG A 191 8.65 -2.44 4.17
CA ARG A 191 9.78 -2.97 4.95
C ARG A 191 9.98 -4.47 4.74
N VAL A 192 11.23 -4.90 4.90
CA VAL A 192 11.66 -6.28 4.66
C VAL A 192 11.31 -7.10 5.89
N ARG A 193 10.65 -8.25 5.71
CA ARG A 193 10.51 -9.17 6.84
C ARG A 193 11.89 -9.78 7.10
N ALA A 194 12.31 -9.84 8.37
CA ALA A 194 13.61 -10.38 8.79
C ALA A 194 13.92 -11.68 8.07
N ARG A 195 15.07 -11.73 7.38
CA ARG A 195 15.43 -12.87 6.53
C ARG A 195 16.92 -13.15 6.46
N VAL A 196 17.26 -14.42 6.31
CA VAL A 196 18.61 -14.88 5.97
C VAL A 196 18.62 -15.56 4.60
N PRO A 197 19.57 -15.21 3.72
CA PRO A 197 20.48 -14.09 3.84
C PRO A 197 19.71 -12.78 3.54
N ASN A 198 20.33 -11.67 3.91
CA ASN A 198 19.78 -10.33 3.68
C ASN A 198 19.47 -10.06 2.20
N LYS A 199 18.59 -9.08 1.98
CA LYS A 199 18.03 -8.79 0.66
C LYS A 199 19.14 -8.51 -0.36
N GLY A 200 19.09 -9.22 -1.49
CA GLY A 200 20.11 -9.13 -2.55
C GLY A 200 20.97 -10.39 -2.66
N SER A 201 20.92 -11.26 -1.65
CA SER A 201 21.64 -12.53 -1.61
C SER A 201 20.68 -13.73 -1.53
N PHE A 202 21.21 -14.93 -1.79
CA PHE A 202 20.49 -16.20 -1.68
C PHE A 202 21.42 -17.29 -1.15
N LEU A 203 20.87 -18.22 -0.37
CA LEU A 203 21.49 -19.51 -0.08
C LEU A 203 21.22 -20.48 -1.22
N ARG A 204 21.92 -21.62 -1.23
CA ARG A 204 21.68 -22.71 -2.18
C ARG A 204 21.49 -24.01 -1.43
N THR A 205 20.52 -24.81 -1.87
CA THR A 205 20.36 -26.17 -1.36
C THR A 205 21.57 -27.02 -1.77
N ASP A 206 21.93 -28.01 -0.95
CA ASP A 206 22.95 -29.03 -1.27
C ASP A 206 22.37 -30.23 -2.03
N GLY A 207 21.13 -30.09 -2.53
CA GLY A 207 20.47 -31.09 -3.35
C GLY A 207 19.26 -31.76 -2.69
N PRO A 208 18.51 -32.56 -3.45
CA PRO A 208 17.34 -33.25 -2.93
C PRO A 208 17.71 -34.47 -2.08
N VAL A 209 16.90 -34.76 -1.06
CA VAL A 209 17.09 -35.96 -0.23
C VAL A 209 16.81 -37.26 -0.97
N SER A 210 15.92 -37.21 -1.97
CA SER A 210 15.64 -38.31 -2.89
C SER A 210 14.96 -37.80 -4.16
N LYS A 211 14.93 -38.65 -5.19
CA LYS A 211 14.25 -38.33 -6.46
C LYS A 211 12.77 -38.01 -6.20
N ASP A 212 12.28 -36.94 -6.82
CA ASP A 212 10.88 -36.48 -6.78
C ASP A 212 10.34 -36.11 -5.38
N ASN A 213 11.18 -36.00 -4.34
CA ASN A 213 10.73 -35.57 -3.01
C ASN A 213 10.35 -34.08 -3.01
N PRO A 214 9.08 -33.70 -2.74
CA PRO A 214 8.64 -32.31 -2.83
C PRO A 214 8.76 -31.55 -1.50
N ARG A 215 9.33 -32.15 -0.45
CA ARG A 215 9.25 -31.62 0.93
C ARG A 215 10.58 -31.47 1.62
N ALA A 216 11.65 -32.03 1.09
CA ALA A 216 12.92 -32.01 1.80
C ALA A 216 14.10 -31.86 0.85
N PHE A 217 15.10 -31.15 1.34
CA PHE A 217 16.39 -30.97 0.68
C PHE A 217 17.50 -30.92 1.73
N TYR A 218 18.73 -31.19 1.31
CA TYR A 218 19.92 -30.95 2.12
C TYR A 218 20.31 -29.46 2.05
N PHE A 219 20.74 -28.88 3.17
CA PHE A 219 21.30 -27.53 3.25
C PHE A 219 22.78 -27.59 3.63
N HIS A 220 23.54 -26.52 3.33
CA HIS A 220 24.94 -26.44 3.71
C HIS A 220 25.10 -26.12 5.20
N GLU A 221 26.18 -26.59 5.81
CA GLU A 221 26.47 -26.36 7.24
C GLU A 221 26.38 -24.86 7.59
N GLY A 222 25.59 -24.53 8.62
CA GLY A 222 25.41 -23.17 9.12
C GLY A 222 24.31 -22.35 8.44
N ASP A 223 23.79 -22.78 7.29
CA ASP A 223 22.69 -22.10 6.57
C ASP A 223 21.39 -22.10 7.38
N VAL A 224 21.06 -23.24 7.97
CA VAL A 224 19.82 -23.48 8.73
C VAL A 224 20.20 -23.82 10.16
N LYS A 225 19.51 -23.20 11.12
CA LYS A 225 19.76 -23.35 12.55
C LYS A 225 18.49 -23.77 13.28
N GLU A 226 18.64 -24.25 14.49
CA GLU A 226 17.54 -24.47 15.43
C GLU A 226 17.01 -23.13 15.97
N TRP A 227 16.37 -22.34 15.10
CA TRP A 227 15.74 -21.07 15.48
C TRP A 227 14.55 -21.30 16.41
N ASN A 228 14.22 -20.29 17.20
CA ASN A 228 12.99 -20.32 17.98
C ASN A 228 11.76 -20.28 17.07
N ASN A 229 10.67 -20.91 17.52
CA ASN A 229 9.39 -20.91 16.82
C ASN A 229 9.48 -21.44 15.36
N LEU A 230 10.24 -22.50 15.10
CA LEU A 230 10.44 -23.09 13.76
C LEU A 230 9.17 -23.19 12.89
N ARG A 231 8.01 -23.49 13.50
CA ARG A 231 6.72 -23.60 12.77
C ARG A 231 6.28 -22.32 12.06
N GLU A 232 6.75 -21.15 12.49
CA GLU A 232 6.48 -19.84 11.88
C GLU A 232 7.59 -19.41 10.90
N VAL A 233 8.72 -20.11 10.86
CA VAL A 233 9.82 -19.84 9.93
C VAL A 233 9.39 -20.22 8.53
N ILE A 234 9.70 -19.37 7.55
CA ILE A 234 9.26 -19.50 6.17
C ILE A 234 10.46 -19.66 5.24
N PHE A 235 10.51 -20.79 4.54
CA PHE A 235 11.41 -21.01 3.42
C PHE A 235 10.77 -20.52 2.13
N VAL A 236 11.48 -19.67 1.40
CA VAL A 236 11.10 -19.26 0.05
C VAL A 236 12.11 -19.84 -0.93
N VAL A 237 11.69 -20.83 -1.70
CA VAL A 237 12.55 -21.60 -2.61
C VAL A 237 12.24 -21.25 -4.05
N TYR A 238 13.29 -21.00 -4.84
CA TYR A 238 13.17 -20.66 -6.26
C TYR A 238 13.34 -21.90 -7.12
N HIS A 239 12.36 -22.17 -7.97
CA HIS A 239 12.35 -23.31 -8.88
C HIS A 239 12.33 -22.80 -10.34
N SER A 240 13.49 -22.41 -10.86
CA SER A 240 13.59 -21.84 -12.21
C SER A 240 12.69 -20.59 -12.39
N TRP A 241 11.51 -20.73 -13.02
CA TRP A 241 10.54 -19.65 -13.27
C TRP A 241 9.45 -19.49 -12.20
N GLU A 242 9.43 -20.32 -11.16
CA GLU A 242 8.43 -20.24 -10.09
C GLU A 242 9.08 -20.17 -8.70
N THR A 243 8.26 -19.91 -7.68
CA THR A 243 8.69 -19.82 -6.29
C THR A 243 7.69 -20.53 -5.40
N SER A 244 8.18 -21.20 -4.38
CA SER A 244 7.40 -21.89 -3.37
C SER A 244 7.72 -21.34 -1.98
N ILE A 245 6.73 -21.36 -1.10
CA ILE A 245 6.72 -20.80 0.24
C ILE A 245 6.33 -21.93 1.20
N HIS A 246 7.17 -22.20 2.18
CA HIS A 246 7.02 -23.37 3.04
C HIS A 246 7.26 -23.01 4.50
N HIS A 247 6.45 -23.56 5.40
CA HIS A 247 6.80 -23.59 6.81
C HIS A 247 7.70 -24.79 7.11
N VAL A 248 8.49 -24.68 8.16
CA VAL A 248 9.32 -25.78 8.65
C VAL A 248 8.45 -26.82 9.35
N ARG A 249 8.66 -28.09 9.00
CA ARG A 249 8.13 -29.24 9.74
C ARG A 249 9.15 -29.75 10.75
N SER A 250 10.40 -29.93 10.33
CA SER A 250 11.53 -30.33 11.17
C SER A 250 12.84 -29.89 10.53
N VAL A 251 13.87 -29.76 11.36
CA VAL A 251 15.26 -29.54 10.96
C VAL A 251 16.10 -30.62 11.65
N ASP A 252 17.04 -31.18 10.91
CA ASP A 252 18.13 -32.01 11.43
C ASP A 252 19.43 -31.33 11.03
N THR A 253 20.03 -30.58 11.97
CA THR A 253 21.26 -29.83 11.72
C THR A 253 22.50 -30.72 11.65
N GLU A 254 22.46 -31.94 12.19
CA GLU A 254 23.56 -32.90 12.10
C GLU A 254 23.57 -33.59 10.74
N ALA A 255 22.39 -33.99 10.24
CA ALA A 255 22.24 -34.55 8.90
C ALA A 255 22.21 -33.48 7.79
N GLY A 256 22.05 -32.20 8.13
CA GLY A 256 21.92 -31.11 7.18
C GLY A 256 20.62 -31.15 6.38
N VAL A 257 19.51 -31.61 6.98
CA VAL A 257 18.23 -31.81 6.29
C VAL A 257 17.14 -30.92 6.88
N VAL A 258 16.37 -30.27 6.01
CA VAL A 258 15.11 -29.63 6.39
C VAL A 258 13.92 -30.37 5.77
N GLU A 259 12.90 -30.65 6.56
CA GLU A 259 11.59 -31.11 6.09
C GLU A 259 10.59 -29.95 6.17
N LEU A 260 9.84 -29.76 5.08
CA LEU A 260 8.90 -28.68 4.89
C LEU A 260 7.45 -29.15 5.05
N HIS A 261 6.62 -28.30 5.63
CA HIS A 261 5.23 -28.62 5.96
C HIS A 261 4.33 -28.68 4.73
N GLU A 262 4.46 -27.76 3.79
CA GLU A 262 3.75 -27.78 2.50
C GLU A 262 4.63 -28.42 1.42
N PRO A 263 4.07 -29.23 0.50
CA PRO A 263 4.84 -29.77 -0.61
C PRO A 263 5.10 -28.68 -1.66
N ALA A 264 6.26 -28.73 -2.30
CA ALA A 264 6.51 -28.02 -3.54
C ALA A 264 5.69 -28.67 -4.67
N PRO A 265 5.33 -27.93 -5.73
CA PRO A 265 4.57 -28.47 -6.85
C PRO A 265 5.34 -29.55 -7.61
N TRP A 266 6.67 -29.52 -7.54
CA TRP A 266 7.57 -30.51 -8.10
C TRP A 266 8.54 -31.00 -7.03
N GLY A 267 9.21 -32.13 -7.30
CA GLY A 267 10.32 -32.57 -6.47
C GLY A 267 11.40 -31.50 -6.33
N MET A 268 11.95 -31.36 -5.12
CA MET A 268 13.12 -30.53 -4.86
C MET A 268 14.24 -30.97 -5.80
N GLY A 269 15.02 -30.01 -6.30
CA GLY A 269 16.10 -30.29 -7.22
C GLY A 269 15.71 -30.64 -8.67
N ARG A 270 14.41 -30.63 -9.03
CA ARG A 270 13.93 -31.12 -10.35
C ARG A 270 14.55 -30.41 -11.55
N TRP A 271 14.59 -29.09 -11.52
CA TRP A 271 15.07 -28.26 -12.64
C TRP A 271 16.54 -27.86 -12.48
N GLU A 272 16.98 -27.70 -11.25
CA GLU A 272 18.34 -27.37 -10.84
C GLU A 272 18.60 -28.11 -9.54
N ARG A 273 19.68 -28.91 -9.42
CA ARG A 273 19.94 -29.69 -8.20
C ARG A 273 20.10 -28.78 -6.97
N GLN A 274 20.84 -27.68 -7.10
CA GLN A 274 21.15 -26.75 -6.02
C GLN A 274 20.32 -25.48 -6.17
N GLN A 275 19.11 -25.48 -5.60
CA GLN A 275 18.13 -24.43 -5.80
C GLN A 275 18.42 -23.23 -4.91
N ARG A 276 18.16 -22.02 -5.40
CA ARG A 276 18.26 -20.81 -4.58
C ARG A 276 17.12 -20.77 -3.57
N TYR A 277 17.41 -20.34 -2.35
CA TYR A 277 16.39 -20.05 -1.36
C TYR A 277 16.81 -18.91 -0.42
N TYR A 278 15.84 -18.42 0.34
CA TYR A 278 16.07 -17.67 1.56
C TYR A 278 15.06 -18.11 2.62
N VAL A 279 15.36 -17.79 3.86
CA VAL A 279 14.51 -18.07 5.01
C VAL A 279 14.08 -16.73 5.60
N GLU A 280 12.79 -16.52 5.79
CA GLU A 280 12.23 -15.31 6.39
C GLU A 280 11.39 -15.62 7.63
N ASN A 281 11.02 -14.56 8.35
CA ASN A 281 10.26 -14.63 9.60
C ASN A 281 11.04 -15.30 10.75
N VAL A 282 12.34 -14.98 10.87
CA VAL A 282 13.23 -15.48 11.91
C VAL A 282 13.69 -14.31 12.77
N PHE A 283 13.43 -14.34 14.08
CA PHE A 283 13.78 -13.22 14.97
C PHE A 283 15.30 -13.07 15.13
N GLU A 284 16.00 -14.19 15.18
CA GLU A 284 17.45 -14.25 15.36
C GLU A 284 18.22 -13.65 14.17
N GLU A 285 17.60 -13.66 12.99
CA GLU A 285 18.14 -13.09 11.75
C GLU A 285 17.59 -11.67 11.48
N LEU A 286 16.92 -11.04 12.45
CA LEU A 286 16.59 -9.61 12.41
C LEU A 286 17.86 -8.80 12.69
N ASP A 287 18.54 -8.36 11.65
CA ASP A 287 19.86 -7.74 11.78
C ASP A 287 20.17 -6.60 10.79
N GLU A 288 19.30 -6.34 9.82
CA GLU A 288 19.46 -5.22 8.89
C GLU A 288 18.47 -4.07 9.17
N PRO A 289 18.91 -2.79 9.09
CA PRO A 289 18.00 -1.66 9.14
C PRO A 289 16.89 -1.76 8.09
N GLY A 290 15.66 -1.49 8.50
CA GLY A 290 14.45 -1.64 7.69
C GLY A 290 13.82 -3.03 7.76
N GLU A 291 14.37 -3.94 8.56
CA GLU A 291 13.76 -5.25 8.82
C GLU A 291 12.74 -5.23 9.96
N TRP A 292 11.75 -6.13 9.88
CA TRP A 292 10.74 -6.33 10.92
C TRP A 292 10.43 -7.80 11.18
N TYR A 293 9.95 -8.10 12.38
CA TYR A 293 9.53 -9.44 12.79
C TYR A 293 8.26 -9.36 13.64
N LEU A 294 7.27 -10.21 13.38
CA LEU A 294 6.08 -10.33 14.22
C LEU A 294 6.17 -11.64 15.00
N ASP A 295 6.40 -11.53 16.31
CA ASP A 295 6.23 -12.66 17.22
C ASP A 295 4.74 -12.92 17.42
N ARG A 296 4.21 -13.92 16.72
CA ARG A 296 2.81 -14.32 16.83
C ARG A 296 2.51 -15.07 18.12
N ALA A 297 3.49 -15.62 18.84
CA ALA A 297 3.24 -16.27 20.12
C ALA A 297 2.87 -15.24 21.21
N THR A 298 3.55 -14.09 21.20
CA THR A 298 3.30 -13.00 22.16
C THR A 298 2.39 -11.91 21.61
N GLY A 299 2.29 -11.77 20.28
CA GLY A 299 1.64 -10.64 19.63
C GLY A 299 2.53 -9.39 19.66
N THR A 300 3.85 -9.54 19.59
CA THR A 300 4.80 -8.43 19.64
C THR A 300 5.38 -8.19 18.26
N LEU A 301 5.25 -6.97 17.73
CA LEU A 301 5.90 -6.57 16.49
C LEU A 301 7.21 -5.89 16.82
N TYR A 302 8.29 -6.30 16.16
CA TYR A 302 9.62 -5.72 16.24
C TYR A 302 9.97 -5.04 14.93
N TYR A 303 10.67 -3.91 15.01
CA TYR A 303 11.15 -3.17 13.86
C TYR A 303 12.53 -2.58 14.15
N TYR A 304 13.47 -2.80 13.23
CA TYR A 304 14.78 -2.15 13.23
C TYR A 304 14.72 -0.96 12.26
N PRO A 305 14.65 0.30 12.74
CA PRO A 305 14.45 1.46 11.87
C PRO A 305 15.58 1.68 10.88
N LEU A 306 15.25 2.22 9.70
CA LEU A 306 16.24 2.70 8.75
C LEU A 306 17.00 3.91 9.32
N PRO A 307 18.25 4.15 8.87
CA PRO A 307 18.96 5.38 9.22
C PRO A 307 18.12 6.62 8.87
N GLY A 308 17.89 7.50 9.86
CA GLY A 308 17.11 8.73 9.70
C GLY A 308 15.64 8.61 10.11
N GLU A 309 15.14 7.39 10.37
CA GLU A 309 13.79 7.22 10.93
C GLU A 309 13.80 7.43 12.44
N THR A 310 12.89 8.28 12.90
CA THR A 310 12.62 8.49 14.34
C THR A 310 11.27 7.89 14.66
N MET A 311 11.23 6.89 15.54
CA MET A 311 9.99 6.16 15.85
C MET A 311 8.86 7.00 16.45
N ALA A 312 9.17 8.19 16.96
CA ALA A 312 8.16 9.16 17.42
C ALA A 312 7.38 9.82 16.27
N ASP A 313 7.98 9.90 15.08
CA ASP A 313 7.48 10.69 13.96
C ASP A 313 6.97 9.84 12.79
N VAL A 314 7.51 8.62 12.63
CA VAL A 314 7.14 7.74 11.50
C VAL A 314 5.77 7.10 11.69
N GLU A 315 5.04 6.98 10.58
CA GLU A 315 3.80 6.22 10.54
C GLU A 315 4.08 4.77 10.15
N VAL A 316 3.74 3.84 11.04
CA VAL A 316 3.86 2.40 10.77
C VAL A 316 2.49 1.79 10.47
N ILE A 317 2.32 1.20 9.30
CA ILE A 317 1.07 0.59 8.83
C ILE A 317 1.26 -0.90 8.55
N ALA A 318 0.32 -1.72 9.02
CA ALA A 318 0.18 -3.11 8.61
C ALA A 318 -1.18 -3.35 7.91
N PRO A 319 -1.25 -4.15 6.83
CA PRO A 319 -2.51 -4.49 6.18
C PRO A 319 -3.51 -5.18 7.10
N SER A 320 -4.79 -4.85 6.94
CA SER A 320 -5.92 -5.50 7.64
C SER A 320 -6.94 -6.12 6.69
N VAL A 321 -6.95 -5.70 5.43
CA VAL A 321 -7.79 -6.24 4.36
C VAL A 321 -6.96 -7.20 3.48
N THR A 322 -7.46 -8.42 3.26
CA THR A 322 -6.67 -9.52 2.65
C THR A 322 -6.47 -9.44 1.14
N SER A 323 -7.19 -8.57 0.42
CA SER A 323 -6.95 -8.31 -1.02
C SER A 323 -7.65 -7.05 -1.53
N THR A 324 -8.98 -6.99 -1.48
CA THR A 324 -9.79 -6.07 -2.30
C THR A 324 -10.26 -4.86 -1.49
N LEU A 325 -10.09 -3.66 -2.05
CA LEU A 325 -10.61 -2.40 -1.48
C LEU A 325 -11.78 -1.84 -2.28
N VAL A 326 -11.85 -2.13 -3.57
CA VAL A 326 -12.94 -1.67 -4.44
C VAL A 326 -13.48 -2.87 -5.21
N SER A 327 -14.78 -3.10 -5.10
CA SER A 327 -15.47 -4.21 -5.75
C SER A 327 -16.60 -3.68 -6.62
N PHE A 328 -16.59 -3.99 -7.90
CA PHE A 328 -17.70 -3.74 -8.82
C PHE A 328 -18.48 -5.03 -9.00
N LEU A 329 -19.72 -5.06 -8.51
CA LEU A 329 -20.61 -6.20 -8.53
C LEU A 329 -21.77 -5.92 -9.49
N GLY A 330 -21.67 -6.45 -10.71
CA GLY A 330 -22.76 -6.49 -11.66
C GLY A 330 -23.49 -7.84 -11.65
N ASP A 331 -24.55 -7.93 -12.44
CA ASP A 331 -25.23 -9.19 -12.78
C ASP A 331 -25.62 -9.17 -14.26
N SER A 332 -24.78 -9.81 -15.08
CA SER A 332 -24.97 -9.88 -16.53
C SER A 332 -26.25 -10.62 -16.95
N ALA A 333 -26.74 -11.54 -16.11
CA ALA A 333 -27.99 -12.25 -16.39
C ALA A 333 -29.22 -11.35 -16.20
N LYS A 334 -29.08 -10.23 -15.47
CA LYS A 334 -30.13 -9.23 -15.25
C LYS A 334 -29.91 -7.91 -15.99
N ASP A 335 -28.87 -7.82 -16.83
CA ASP A 335 -28.46 -6.56 -17.47
C ASP A 335 -28.12 -5.45 -16.44
N GLU A 336 -27.59 -5.86 -15.28
CA GLU A 336 -27.22 -4.98 -14.16
C GLU A 336 -25.70 -4.75 -14.15
N ALA A 337 -25.16 -4.18 -15.22
CA ALA A 337 -23.74 -3.85 -15.31
C ALA A 337 -23.38 -2.59 -14.48
N VAL A 338 -22.14 -2.57 -13.96
CA VAL A 338 -21.57 -1.36 -13.34
C VAL A 338 -20.81 -0.55 -14.39
N GLU A 339 -21.31 0.63 -14.72
CA GLU A 339 -20.86 1.38 -15.90
C GLU A 339 -20.57 2.86 -15.59
N HIS A 340 -19.71 3.48 -16.40
CA HIS A 340 -19.46 4.93 -16.39
C HIS A 340 -19.01 5.51 -15.04
N LEU A 341 -18.26 4.71 -14.26
CA LEU A 341 -17.54 5.13 -13.07
C LEU A 341 -16.07 5.40 -13.41
N HIS A 342 -15.55 6.55 -12.99
CA HIS A 342 -14.15 6.93 -13.19
C HIS A 342 -13.45 7.20 -11.87
N PHE A 343 -12.20 6.75 -11.74
CA PHE A 343 -11.33 7.05 -10.60
C PHE A 343 -10.10 7.82 -11.10
N ARG A 344 -9.77 8.97 -10.49
CA ARG A 344 -8.67 9.85 -10.95
C ARG A 344 -7.84 10.38 -9.78
N GLY A 345 -6.55 10.10 -9.77
CA GLY A 345 -5.65 10.59 -8.73
C GLY A 345 -5.92 10.03 -7.33
N VAL A 346 -6.65 8.92 -7.23
CA VAL A 346 -6.92 8.24 -5.94
C VAL A 346 -5.99 7.04 -5.82
N SER A 347 -5.21 6.99 -4.74
CA SER A 347 -4.31 5.89 -4.44
C SER A 347 -5.03 4.80 -3.65
N LEU A 348 -4.71 3.54 -3.92
CA LEU A 348 -5.24 2.39 -3.21
C LEU A 348 -4.06 1.58 -2.64
N LEU A 349 -3.93 1.53 -1.32
CA LEU A 349 -2.71 1.02 -0.66
C LEU A 349 -3.01 0.05 0.50
N HIS A 350 -1.96 -0.66 0.92
CA HIS A 350 -1.91 -1.43 2.17
C HIS A 350 -2.91 -2.61 2.28
N THR A 351 -3.13 -3.34 1.19
CA THR A 351 -3.81 -4.65 1.26
C THR A 351 -2.80 -5.78 1.50
N ASN A 352 -3.28 -6.84 2.15
CA ASN A 352 -2.46 -8.01 2.40
C ASN A 352 -2.46 -8.92 1.17
N ALA A 353 -1.54 -9.87 1.15
CA ALA A 353 -1.61 -11.01 0.24
C ALA A 353 -2.25 -12.20 0.96
N ASN A 354 -3.12 -12.92 0.26
CA ASN A 354 -3.67 -14.18 0.76
C ASN A 354 -2.66 -15.33 0.55
N LEU A 355 -1.72 -15.50 1.47
CA LEU A 355 -0.67 -16.51 1.35
C LEU A 355 -1.18 -17.96 1.33
N THR A 356 -2.43 -18.26 1.70
CA THR A 356 -2.96 -19.62 1.55
C THR A 356 -3.39 -19.92 0.10
N ARG A 357 -3.77 -18.89 -0.67
CA ARG A 357 -4.08 -19.01 -2.11
C ARG A 357 -2.85 -18.88 -3.00
N VAL A 358 -1.85 -18.14 -2.54
CA VAL A 358 -0.63 -17.81 -3.31
C VAL A 358 0.45 -18.88 -3.18
N ARG A 359 0.28 -19.87 -2.29
CA ARG A 359 1.33 -20.84 -1.97
C ARG A 359 1.51 -21.90 -3.05
N ASN A 360 2.76 -22.03 -3.51
CA ASN A 360 3.29 -23.16 -4.29
C ASN A 360 2.57 -23.46 -5.60
N PRO A 361 2.38 -22.48 -6.48
CA PRO A 361 1.81 -22.76 -7.80
C PRO A 361 2.78 -23.59 -8.65
N GLY A 362 2.26 -24.49 -9.49
CA GLY A 362 3.08 -25.40 -10.29
C GLY A 362 3.52 -24.91 -11.67
N GLN A 363 3.09 -23.72 -12.10
CA GLN A 363 3.42 -23.14 -13.40
C GLN A 363 3.38 -21.61 -13.38
N GLY A 364 4.31 -20.94 -12.68
CA GLY A 364 4.50 -19.47 -12.78
C GLY A 364 3.25 -18.58 -12.60
N GLU A 365 2.16 -19.13 -12.06
CA GLU A 365 0.82 -18.57 -12.06
C GLU A 365 0.40 -18.41 -10.61
N ILE A 366 -0.08 -17.25 -10.21
CA ILE A 366 -0.58 -17.03 -8.85
C ILE A 366 -1.99 -16.50 -8.93
N TYR A 367 -2.91 -17.14 -8.21
CA TYR A 367 -4.27 -16.64 -8.02
C TYR A 367 -4.34 -15.75 -6.78
N GLN A 368 -4.34 -14.44 -6.99
CA GLN A 368 -4.57 -13.45 -5.95
C GLN A 368 -5.74 -12.56 -6.35
N PRO A 369 -6.78 -12.40 -5.49
CA PRO A 369 -7.80 -11.41 -5.75
C PRO A 369 -7.17 -10.02 -5.84
N GLY A 370 -7.53 -9.29 -6.88
CA GLY A 370 -7.04 -7.94 -7.13
C GLY A 370 -7.46 -6.97 -6.04
N LEU A 371 -6.68 -5.90 -5.89
CA LEU A 371 -7.02 -4.78 -5.02
C LEU A 371 -8.27 -4.04 -5.52
N ILE A 372 -8.48 -4.04 -6.84
CA ILE A 372 -9.75 -3.75 -7.49
C ILE A 372 -10.26 -5.06 -8.10
N GLN A 373 -11.54 -5.36 -7.88
CA GLN A 373 -12.20 -6.52 -8.47
C GLN A 373 -13.47 -6.08 -9.20
N ALA A 374 -13.73 -6.71 -10.35
CA ALA A 374 -15.03 -6.67 -11.01
C ALA A 374 -15.55 -8.11 -11.13
N ALA A 375 -16.82 -8.32 -10.79
CA ALA A 375 -17.52 -9.59 -10.93
C ALA A 375 -18.96 -9.31 -11.37
N GLY A 376 -19.50 -10.14 -12.26
CA GLY A 376 -20.87 -10.03 -12.74
C GLY A 376 -21.14 -10.87 -13.97
#